data_AF-J3PLF8-F1
#
_entry.id   AF-J3PLF8-F1
#
_cell.length_a   1.000
_cell.length_b   1.000
_cell.length_c   1.000
_cell.angle_alpha   90.00
_cell.angle_beta   90.00
_cell.angle_gamma   90.00
#
_symmetry.space_group_name_H-M   'P 1'
#
loop_
_entity.id
_entity.type
_entity.pdbx_description
1 polymer ?
#
loop_
_entity_poly.entity_id
_entity_poly.type
_entity_poly.pdbx_seq_one_letter_code
_entity_poly.pdbx_strand_id
1 'polypeptide(L)'
;MNKMIKRQDIVPPWIEKQQELAKALRTFRARLRNDWRRHAARSIAGMGGSLERQAARAEGYAAVEARRNPGRGKVGKTAVPASEAGDPVMAKMRKELGDEVIQEALGEGSAPSRASAVDSEAPHPFRDPAWEAAEKAYMELAVSNLNSITRSYNLMAPDLAKKPYFMLQRELDACLADVAPLLADTIGERARRPQRSLLDGAAGGAQKGVLARLGGEGWVSKAKVYDSKAPHYGFKEMWRDFFAKWS
;
A
#
# COMPACT_ATOMS: atom_id res chain seq x y z
N MET A 1 -21.74 -12.89 41.82
CA MET A 1 -21.86 -13.39 40.42
C MET A 1 -21.01 -12.63 39.39
N ASN A 2 -20.64 -11.35 39.61
CA ASN A 2 -19.84 -10.53 38.67
C ASN A 2 -18.30 -10.67 38.77
N LYS A 3 -17.78 -11.82 39.24
CA LYS A 3 -16.32 -12.03 39.41
C LYS A 3 -15.74 -13.24 38.66
N MET A 4 -16.59 -14.10 38.08
CA MET A 4 -16.16 -15.24 37.24
C MET A 4 -15.91 -14.81 35.79
N ILE A 5 -16.76 -13.92 35.25
CA ILE A 5 -16.61 -13.27 33.93
C ILE A 5 -15.40 -12.32 33.89
N LYS A 6 -14.96 -11.78 35.03
CA LYS A 6 -13.76 -10.92 35.11
C LYS A 6 -12.44 -11.68 35.06
N ARG A 7 -12.45 -13.01 35.24
CA ARG A 7 -11.24 -13.85 35.30
C ARG A 7 -10.97 -14.64 34.02
N GLN A 8 -11.91 -14.65 33.10
CA GLN A 8 -11.67 -15.12 31.76
C GLN A 8 -11.38 -13.87 30.93
N ASP A 9 -10.12 -13.63 30.56
CA ASP A 9 -9.71 -12.62 29.56
C ASP A 9 -10.25 -12.98 28.15
N ILE A 10 -11.45 -13.54 28.08
CA ILE A 10 -12.09 -13.95 26.85
C ILE A 10 -12.75 -12.69 26.29
N VAL A 11 -12.04 -12.10 25.35
CA VAL A 11 -12.52 -11.02 24.51
C VAL A 11 -13.84 -11.46 23.85
N PRO A 12 -14.88 -10.61 23.79
CA PRO A 12 -16.13 -10.97 23.13
C PRO A 12 -15.88 -11.52 21.72
N PRO A 13 -16.60 -12.57 21.27
CA PRO A 13 -16.31 -13.28 20.02
C PRO A 13 -16.36 -12.37 18.77
N TRP A 14 -17.17 -11.32 18.80
CA TRP A 14 -17.24 -10.33 17.71
C TRP A 14 -15.96 -9.47 17.59
N ILE A 15 -15.19 -9.30 18.67
CA ILE A 15 -13.91 -8.58 18.64
C ILE A 15 -12.82 -9.42 17.95
N GLU A 16 -12.81 -10.75 18.14
CA GLU A 16 -11.89 -11.62 17.40
C GLU A 16 -12.14 -11.48 15.89
N LYS A 17 -13.41 -11.52 15.48
CA LYS A 17 -13.83 -11.24 14.10
C LYS A 17 -13.50 -9.82 13.65
N GLN A 18 -13.56 -8.84 14.54
CA GLN A 18 -13.10 -7.48 14.25
C GLN A 18 -11.61 -7.43 13.93
N GLN A 19 -10.79 -8.11 14.74
CA GLN A 19 -9.34 -8.16 14.55
C GLN A 19 -8.98 -8.94 13.28
N GLU A 20 -9.67 -10.04 13.02
CA GLU A 20 -9.56 -10.83 11.78
C GLU A 20 -9.85 -9.95 10.56
N LEU A 21 -10.98 -9.23 10.57
CA LEU A 21 -11.37 -8.32 9.50
C LEU A 21 -10.35 -7.18 9.31
N ALA A 22 -9.90 -6.56 10.40
CA ALA A 22 -8.92 -5.49 10.35
C ALA A 22 -7.57 -5.96 9.77
N LYS A 23 -7.12 -7.16 10.16
CA LYS A 23 -5.90 -7.78 9.65
C LYS A 23 -6.04 -8.12 8.16
N ALA A 24 -7.14 -8.77 7.77
CA ALA A 24 -7.41 -9.13 6.38
C ALA A 24 -7.45 -7.87 5.49
N LEU A 25 -8.16 -6.83 5.93
CA LEU A 25 -8.27 -5.56 5.20
C LEU A 25 -6.92 -4.86 5.08
N ARG A 26 -6.10 -4.84 6.15
CA ARG A 26 -4.75 -4.25 6.11
C ARG A 26 -3.85 -4.96 5.12
N THR A 27 -3.86 -6.30 5.11
CA THR A 27 -3.07 -7.11 4.18
C THR A 27 -3.51 -6.87 2.74
N PHE A 28 -4.82 -6.89 2.47
CA PHE A 28 -5.38 -6.62 1.15
C PHE A 28 -4.97 -5.23 0.63
N ARG A 29 -5.20 -4.16 1.42
CA ARG A 29 -4.84 -2.79 1.04
C ARG A 29 -3.34 -2.58 0.89
N ALA A 30 -2.52 -3.21 1.73
CA ALA A 30 -1.08 -3.11 1.64
C ALA A 30 -0.56 -3.77 0.35
N ARG A 31 -1.08 -4.95 0.00
CA ARG A 31 -0.75 -5.62 -1.25
C ARG A 31 -1.19 -4.79 -2.45
N LEU A 32 -2.46 -4.39 -2.47
CA LEU A 32 -3.04 -3.61 -3.56
C LEU A 32 -2.25 -2.30 -3.84
N ARG A 33 -1.92 -1.55 -2.79
CA ARG A 33 -1.11 -0.32 -2.93
C ARG A 33 0.30 -0.60 -3.42
N ASN A 34 0.93 -1.68 -2.94
CA ASN A 34 2.27 -2.04 -3.37
C ASN A 34 2.32 -2.48 -4.83
N ASP A 35 1.35 -3.29 -5.26
CA ASP A 35 1.27 -3.81 -6.62
C ASP A 35 1.00 -2.67 -7.60
N TRP A 36 0.01 -1.82 -7.31
CA TRP A 36 -0.28 -0.63 -8.12
C TRP A 36 0.91 0.34 -8.17
N ARG A 37 1.50 0.71 -7.02
CA ARG A 37 2.67 1.61 -6.96
C ARG A 37 3.82 1.09 -7.79
N ARG A 38 4.09 -0.22 -7.74
CA ARG A 38 5.17 -0.84 -8.51
C ARG A 38 4.89 -0.79 -10.00
N HIS A 39 3.66 -1.10 -10.40
CA HIS A 39 3.19 -1.06 -11.78
C HIS A 39 3.24 0.35 -12.34
N ALA A 40 2.55 1.30 -11.70
CA ALA A 40 2.46 2.69 -12.13
C ALA A 40 3.84 3.34 -12.30
N ALA A 41 4.74 3.21 -11.32
CA ALA A 41 6.08 3.77 -11.47
C ALA A 41 6.95 3.02 -12.50
N ARG A 42 6.65 1.75 -12.84
CA ARG A 42 7.31 1.06 -13.97
C ARG A 42 6.77 1.57 -15.30
N SER A 43 5.46 1.73 -15.41
CA SER A 43 4.80 2.25 -16.61
C SER A 43 5.26 3.68 -16.91
N ILE A 44 5.30 4.58 -15.91
CA ILE A 44 5.76 5.96 -16.11
C ILE A 44 7.24 6.01 -16.52
N ALA A 45 8.11 5.22 -15.88
CA ALA A 45 9.52 5.14 -16.26
C ALA A 45 9.72 4.53 -17.67
N GLY A 46 8.89 3.56 -18.03
CA GLY A 46 8.90 2.91 -19.35
C GLY A 46 8.46 3.83 -20.49
N MET A 47 7.75 4.92 -20.20
CA MET A 47 7.41 5.94 -21.20
C MET A 47 8.61 6.81 -21.63
N GLY A 48 9.79 6.63 -21.04
CA GLY A 48 11.03 7.34 -21.40
C GLY A 48 11.15 8.75 -20.82
N GLY A 49 12.19 9.47 -21.22
CA GLY A 49 12.49 10.85 -20.79
C GLY A 49 13.46 10.96 -19.61
N SER A 50 13.83 12.20 -19.26
CA SER A 50 14.65 12.49 -18.08
C SER A 50 13.87 12.21 -16.79
N LEU A 51 14.60 11.97 -15.69
CA LEU A 51 14.00 11.74 -14.37
C LEU A 51 13.06 12.86 -13.94
N GLU A 52 13.44 14.11 -14.22
CA GLU A 52 12.64 15.30 -13.92
C GLU A 52 11.32 15.31 -14.70
N ARG A 53 11.33 14.95 -15.99
CA ARG A 53 10.10 14.83 -16.79
C ARG A 53 9.20 13.70 -16.29
N GLN A 54 9.78 12.57 -15.87
CA GLN A 54 9.01 11.46 -15.30
C GLN A 54 8.34 11.86 -13.98
N ALA A 55 9.06 12.61 -13.13
CA ALA A 55 8.52 13.15 -11.89
C ALA A 55 7.40 14.16 -12.15
N ALA A 56 7.63 15.13 -13.04
CA ALA A 56 6.63 16.13 -13.43
C ALA A 56 5.35 15.49 -14.00
N ARG A 57 5.49 14.43 -14.81
CA ARG A 57 4.35 13.65 -15.31
C ARG A 57 3.59 12.95 -14.19
N ALA A 58 4.29 12.35 -13.23
CA ALA A 58 3.66 11.71 -12.07
C ALA A 58 2.91 12.73 -11.20
N GLU A 59 3.47 13.93 -11.00
CA GLU A 59 2.84 15.05 -10.31
C GLU A 59 1.59 15.54 -11.06
N GLY A 60 1.67 15.66 -12.39
CA GLY A 60 0.52 15.98 -13.23
C GLY A 60 -0.64 14.99 -13.07
N TYR A 61 -0.34 13.69 -13.12
CA TYR A 61 -1.35 12.66 -12.85
C TYR A 61 -1.90 12.75 -11.41
N ALA A 62 -1.05 13.01 -10.42
CA ALA A 62 -1.49 13.16 -9.04
C ALA A 62 -2.44 14.36 -8.83
N ALA A 63 -2.19 15.47 -9.53
CA ALA A 63 -3.04 16.65 -9.49
C ALA A 63 -4.43 16.36 -10.11
N VAL A 64 -4.47 15.62 -11.22
CA VAL A 64 -5.73 15.22 -11.88
C VAL A 64 -6.52 14.23 -11.02
N GLU A 65 -5.85 13.23 -10.44
CA GLU A 65 -6.45 12.28 -9.50
C GLU A 65 -7.05 12.98 -8.29
N ALA A 66 -6.34 13.95 -7.71
CA ALA A 66 -6.81 14.67 -6.53
C ALA A 66 -8.12 15.44 -6.78
N ARG A 67 -8.34 15.91 -8.02
CA ARG A 67 -9.61 16.56 -8.43
C ARG A 67 -10.73 15.55 -8.62
N ARG A 68 -10.45 14.39 -9.23
CA ARG A 68 -11.46 13.34 -9.49
C ARG A 68 -11.84 12.58 -8.23
N ASN A 69 -10.87 12.29 -7.36
CA ASN A 69 -11.03 11.51 -6.16
C ASN A 69 -10.36 12.22 -4.96
N PRO A 70 -11.09 13.07 -4.22
CA PRO A 70 -10.57 13.65 -3.00
C PRO A 70 -10.34 12.53 -1.99
N GLY A 71 -9.07 12.15 -1.80
CA GLY A 71 -8.70 11.03 -0.95
C GLY A 71 -9.32 11.10 0.44
N ARG A 72 -9.63 9.94 1.03
CA ARG A 72 -10.30 9.81 2.34
C ARG A 72 -9.65 10.65 3.46
N GLY A 73 -8.33 10.87 3.39
CA GLY A 73 -7.58 11.67 4.37
C GLY A 73 -7.75 13.20 4.25
N LYS A 74 -8.20 13.72 3.09
CA LYS A 74 -8.51 15.15 2.91
C LYS A 74 -9.94 15.47 3.32
N VAL A 75 -10.88 14.55 3.09
CA VAL A 75 -12.31 14.73 3.44
C VAL A 75 -12.56 14.86 4.95
N GLY A 76 -11.70 14.27 5.79
CA GLY A 76 -11.75 14.46 7.25
C GLY A 76 -11.01 15.71 7.77
N LYS A 77 -10.24 16.38 6.90
CA LYS A 77 -9.44 17.58 7.23
C LYS A 77 -10.01 18.86 6.61
N THR A 78 -10.99 18.75 5.72
CA THR A 78 -11.91 19.85 5.41
C THR A 78 -12.83 20.06 6.62
N ALA A 79 -12.24 20.51 7.73
CA ALA A 79 -12.98 21.36 8.64
C ALA A 79 -13.48 22.51 7.78
N VAL A 80 -14.80 22.61 7.64
CA VAL A 80 -15.44 23.82 7.13
C VAL A 80 -14.76 24.99 7.86
N PRO A 81 -14.09 25.93 7.17
CA PRO A 81 -13.49 27.05 7.86
C PRO A 81 -14.61 27.75 8.61
N ALA A 82 -14.41 27.96 9.91
CA ALA A 82 -15.34 28.65 10.81
C ALA A 82 -15.54 30.14 10.43
N SER A 83 -15.23 30.55 9.19
CA SER A 83 -15.46 31.88 8.65
C SER A 83 -16.87 32.06 8.06
N GLU A 84 -17.66 30.99 7.88
CA GLU A 84 -19.04 31.10 7.39
C GLU A 84 -20.10 31.13 8.50
N ALA A 85 -19.73 30.90 9.76
CA ALA A 85 -20.60 31.19 10.90
C ALA A 85 -20.43 32.67 11.26
N GLY A 86 -21.35 33.51 10.79
CA GLY A 86 -21.47 34.90 11.21
C GLY A 86 -21.86 35.02 12.68
N ASP A 87 -20.93 34.70 13.59
CA ASP A 87 -21.11 34.91 15.02
C ASP A 87 -20.89 36.40 15.36
N PRO A 88 -21.85 37.06 16.05
CA PRO A 88 -21.83 38.50 16.31
C PRO A 88 -20.66 38.94 17.20
N VAL A 89 -20.03 38.01 17.91
CA VAL A 89 -18.88 38.27 18.79
C VAL A 89 -17.60 38.50 17.97
N MET A 90 -17.41 37.77 16.86
CA MET A 90 -16.24 37.93 15.99
C MET A 90 -16.33 39.22 15.15
N ALA A 91 -17.54 39.64 14.80
CA ALA A 91 -17.78 40.92 14.11
C ALA A 91 -17.46 42.13 15.01
N LYS A 92 -17.74 42.02 16.31
CA LYS A 92 -17.43 43.08 17.29
C LYS A 92 -15.92 43.23 17.52
N MET A 93 -15.21 42.10 17.61
CA MET A 93 -13.76 42.08 17.80
C MET A 93 -12.98 42.61 16.58
N ARG A 94 -13.49 42.38 15.35
CA ARG A 94 -12.94 43.01 14.12
C ARG A 94 -13.10 44.53 14.09
N LYS A 95 -14.20 45.04 14.64
CA LYS A 95 -14.50 46.48 14.67
C LYS A 95 -13.61 47.24 15.67
N GLU A 96 -13.12 46.57 16.71
CA GLU A 96 -12.32 47.18 17.77
C GLU A 96 -10.80 47.11 17.51
N LEU A 97 -10.31 46.13 16.75
CA LEU A 97 -8.86 45.89 16.61
C LEU A 97 -8.25 46.26 15.26
N GLY A 98 -9.04 46.64 14.26
CA GLY A 98 -8.53 47.02 12.94
C GLY A 98 -7.92 45.84 12.17
N ASP A 99 -8.22 45.74 10.88
CA ASP A 99 -7.83 44.58 10.06
C ASP A 99 -6.30 44.37 9.92
N GLU A 100 -5.49 45.39 10.25
CA GLU A 100 -4.02 45.34 10.15
C GLU A 100 -3.36 44.47 11.24
N VAL A 101 -3.87 44.50 12.49
CA VAL A 101 -3.27 43.75 13.62
C VAL A 101 -3.53 42.25 13.50
N ILE A 102 -4.64 41.86 12.88
CA ILE A 102 -5.00 40.44 12.65
C ILE A 102 -4.12 39.84 11.55
N GLN A 103 -3.74 40.62 10.54
CA GLN A 103 -2.84 40.16 9.47
C GLN A 103 -1.40 39.98 9.96
N GLU A 104 -0.92 40.83 10.86
CA GLU A 104 0.44 40.75 11.42
C GLU A 104 0.59 39.60 12.46
N ALA A 105 -0.48 39.29 13.20
CA ALA A 105 -0.48 38.20 14.18
C ALA A 105 -0.65 36.79 13.56
N LEU A 106 -1.03 36.68 12.29
CA LEU A 106 -1.18 35.42 11.54
C LEU A 106 0.05 35.11 10.65
N GLY A 107 1.21 35.60 11.06
CA GLY A 107 2.51 35.44 10.39
C GLY A 107 2.72 34.12 9.66
N GLU A 108 3.03 34.27 8.37
CA GLU A 108 3.94 33.46 7.55
C GLU A 108 3.98 31.96 7.84
N GLY A 109 2.86 31.29 7.59
CA GLY A 109 2.90 29.92 7.10
C GLY A 109 3.34 29.90 5.64
N SER A 110 4.65 29.84 5.39
CA SER A 110 5.21 29.49 4.08
C SER A 110 4.69 28.11 3.66
N ALA A 111 3.51 28.09 3.03
CA ALA A 111 3.10 26.99 2.18
C ALA A 111 4.09 26.93 1.02
N PRO A 112 4.70 25.78 0.70
CA PRO A 112 5.50 25.67 -0.51
C PRO A 112 4.57 25.79 -1.73
N SER A 113 4.37 27.03 -2.18
CA SER A 113 3.89 27.37 -3.51
C SER A 113 4.99 27.05 -4.52
N ARG A 114 5.21 25.75 -4.74
CA ARG A 114 5.98 25.23 -5.87
C ARG A 114 5.08 24.38 -6.75
N ALA A 115 3.89 24.90 -7.05
CA ALA A 115 2.88 24.20 -7.84
C ALA A 115 2.20 25.15 -8.83
N SER A 116 3.00 25.87 -9.60
CA SER A 116 2.49 26.56 -10.79
C SER A 116 3.65 26.89 -11.72
N ALA A 117 3.77 26.08 -12.78
CA ALA A 117 4.31 26.40 -14.11
C ALA A 117 5.23 25.29 -14.68
N VAL A 118 4.65 24.14 -15.02
CA VAL A 118 5.08 23.33 -16.17
C VAL A 118 3.89 22.48 -16.61
N ASP A 119 3.33 22.86 -17.74
CA ASP A 119 2.48 22.09 -18.67
C ASP A 119 1.67 20.92 -18.09
N SER A 120 0.36 21.15 -17.95
CA SER A 120 -0.66 20.14 -17.70
C SER A 120 -0.79 19.19 -18.89
N GLU A 121 0.16 18.27 -19.05
CA GLU A 121 0.19 17.29 -20.14
C GLU A 121 -0.74 16.09 -19.90
N ALA A 122 -1.34 15.96 -18.71
CA ALA A 122 -2.26 14.87 -18.39
C ALA A 122 -3.73 15.31 -18.49
N PRO A 123 -4.44 15.07 -19.61
CA PRO A 123 -5.87 15.38 -19.73
C PRO A 123 -6.75 14.41 -18.92
N HIS A 124 -6.22 13.24 -18.56
CA HIS A 124 -6.96 12.22 -17.84
C HIS A 124 -6.16 11.64 -16.65
N PRO A 125 -6.86 11.14 -15.62
CA PRO A 125 -6.22 10.43 -14.52
C PRO A 125 -5.46 9.19 -15.01
N PHE A 126 -4.38 8.79 -14.33
CA PHE A 126 -3.56 7.65 -14.75
C PHE A 126 -4.26 6.33 -14.40
N ARG A 127 -4.75 5.62 -15.42
CA ARG A 127 -5.46 4.33 -15.32
C ARG A 127 -4.94 3.40 -16.39
N ASP A 128 -4.68 2.15 -16.01
CA ASP A 128 -4.21 1.12 -16.93
C ASP A 128 -5.21 -0.05 -16.93
N PRO A 129 -6.05 -0.16 -17.97
CA PRO A 129 -7.08 -1.20 -18.03
C PRO A 129 -6.49 -2.61 -18.16
N ALA A 130 -5.27 -2.75 -18.69
CA ALA A 130 -4.63 -4.05 -18.81
C ALA A 130 -4.21 -4.59 -17.43
N TRP A 131 -3.70 -3.71 -16.57
CA TRP A 131 -3.38 -4.07 -15.18
C TRP A 131 -4.64 -4.38 -14.37
N GLU A 132 -5.67 -3.55 -14.51
CA GLU A 132 -6.95 -3.77 -13.82
C GLU A 132 -7.53 -5.14 -14.22
N ALA A 133 -7.54 -5.49 -15.50
CA ALA A 133 -8.02 -6.79 -15.98
C ALA A 133 -7.19 -7.96 -15.45
N ALA A 134 -5.86 -7.83 -15.40
CA ALA A 134 -4.97 -8.87 -14.90
C ALA A 134 -5.16 -9.16 -13.41
N GLU A 135 -5.34 -8.12 -12.58
CA GLU A 135 -5.49 -8.28 -11.13
C GLU A 135 -6.95 -8.45 -10.68
N LYS A 136 -7.94 -8.19 -11.54
CA LYS A 136 -9.38 -8.21 -11.21
C LYS A 136 -9.81 -9.49 -10.51
N ALA A 137 -9.42 -10.65 -11.02
CA ALA A 137 -9.81 -11.95 -10.45
C ALA A 137 -9.33 -12.11 -9.00
N TYR A 138 -8.10 -11.69 -8.71
CA TYR A 138 -7.55 -11.71 -7.35
C TYR A 138 -8.31 -10.75 -6.44
N MET A 139 -8.55 -9.53 -6.92
CA MET A 139 -9.19 -8.49 -6.12
C MET A 139 -10.65 -8.80 -5.80
N GLU A 140 -11.40 -9.35 -6.77
CA GLU A 140 -12.78 -9.82 -6.58
C GLU A 140 -12.84 -10.93 -5.52
N LEU A 141 -11.94 -11.92 -5.61
CA LEU A 141 -11.84 -12.99 -4.62
C LEU A 141 -11.50 -12.45 -3.22
N ALA A 142 -10.56 -11.50 -3.14
CA ALA A 142 -10.18 -10.88 -1.88
C ALA A 142 -11.33 -10.08 -1.24
N VAL A 143 -12.08 -9.31 -2.03
CA VAL A 143 -13.26 -8.57 -1.57
C VAL A 143 -14.38 -9.53 -1.14
N SER A 144 -14.59 -10.62 -1.88
CA SER A 144 -15.53 -11.67 -1.49
C SER A 144 -15.19 -12.27 -0.13
N ASN A 145 -13.90 -12.58 0.11
CA ASN A 145 -13.43 -13.06 1.41
C ASN A 145 -13.64 -12.02 2.54
N LEU A 146 -13.34 -10.74 2.29
CA LEU A 146 -13.61 -9.66 3.25
C LEU A 146 -15.10 -9.55 3.59
N ASN A 147 -15.97 -9.71 2.59
CA ASN A 147 -17.42 -9.68 2.77
C ASN A 147 -17.94 -10.91 3.54
N SER A 148 -17.31 -12.08 3.36
CA SER A 148 -17.57 -13.28 4.17
C SER A 148 -17.26 -13.03 5.65
N ILE A 149 -16.07 -12.52 5.97
CA ILE A 149 -15.69 -12.19 7.35
C ILE A 149 -16.64 -11.12 7.93
N THR A 150 -16.96 -10.10 7.13
CA THR A 150 -17.88 -9.02 7.53
C THR A 150 -19.27 -9.54 7.85
N ARG A 151 -19.79 -10.50 7.07
CA ARG A 151 -21.07 -11.16 7.36
C ARG A 151 -21.02 -11.88 8.71
N SER A 152 -19.96 -12.66 8.96
CA SER A 152 -19.80 -13.37 10.24
C SER A 152 -19.69 -12.41 11.43
N TYR A 153 -19.00 -11.28 11.26
CA TYR A 153 -18.88 -10.22 12.25
C TYR A 153 -20.24 -9.56 12.54
N ASN A 154 -20.98 -9.17 11.51
CA ASN A 154 -22.27 -8.48 11.64
C ASN A 154 -23.36 -9.34 12.31
N LEU A 155 -23.26 -10.66 12.26
CA LEU A 155 -24.17 -11.57 12.98
C LEU A 155 -23.93 -11.56 14.50
N MET A 156 -22.69 -11.31 14.92
CA MET A 156 -22.31 -11.33 16.34
C MET A 156 -22.25 -9.93 16.96
N ALA A 157 -22.15 -8.89 16.13
CA ALA A 157 -21.98 -7.51 16.56
C ALA A 157 -23.32 -6.84 16.92
N PRO A 158 -23.34 -5.94 17.93
CA PRO A 158 -24.50 -5.09 18.20
C PRO A 158 -24.76 -4.15 17.02
N ASP A 159 -26.01 -3.69 16.84
CA ASP A 159 -26.44 -2.95 15.65
C ASP A 159 -25.58 -1.74 15.30
N LEU A 160 -25.15 -0.98 16.31
CA LEU A 160 -24.30 0.19 16.15
C LEU A 160 -22.90 -0.15 15.61
N ALA A 161 -22.39 -1.35 15.90
CA ALA A 161 -21.04 -1.77 15.51
C ALA A 161 -21.00 -2.47 14.13
N LYS A 162 -22.15 -2.75 13.52
CA LYS A 162 -22.22 -3.42 12.21
C LYS A 162 -21.47 -2.62 11.14
N LYS A 163 -20.74 -3.33 10.28
CA LYS A 163 -19.92 -2.74 9.22
C LYS A 163 -20.56 -2.93 7.85
N PRO A 164 -20.45 -1.95 6.94
CA PRO A 164 -20.91 -2.11 5.57
C PRO A 164 -20.03 -3.09 4.80
N TYR A 165 -20.60 -3.71 3.77
CA TYR A 165 -19.84 -4.54 2.85
C TYR A 165 -18.87 -3.71 2.00
N PHE A 166 -17.78 -4.36 1.58
CA PHE A 166 -16.73 -3.79 0.75
C PHE A 166 -17.11 -3.92 -0.73
N MET A 167 -16.83 -2.84 -1.48
CA MET A 167 -17.01 -2.78 -2.92
C MET A 167 -15.64 -2.63 -3.57
N LEU A 168 -15.36 -3.47 -4.57
CA LEU A 168 -14.08 -3.50 -5.29
C LEU A 168 -13.70 -2.12 -5.82
N GLN A 169 -14.63 -1.46 -6.51
CA GLN A 169 -14.38 -0.16 -7.13
C GLN A 169 -13.96 0.91 -6.12
N ARG A 170 -14.58 0.92 -4.92
CA ARG A 170 -14.25 1.90 -3.87
C ARG A 170 -12.86 1.66 -3.29
N GLU A 171 -12.43 0.41 -3.18
CA GLU A 171 -11.09 0.07 -2.69
C GLU A 171 -10.02 0.35 -3.75
N LEU A 172 -10.33 0.14 -5.03
CA LEU A 172 -9.49 0.57 -6.15
C LEU A 172 -9.31 2.08 -6.16
N ASP A 173 -10.41 2.84 -6.22
CA ASP A 173 -10.35 4.30 -6.25
C ASP A 173 -9.56 4.85 -5.06
N ALA A 174 -9.79 4.32 -3.85
CA ALA A 174 -9.04 4.70 -2.66
C ALA A 174 -7.53 4.39 -2.79
N CYS A 175 -7.17 3.21 -3.31
CA CYS A 175 -5.77 2.86 -3.58
C CYS A 175 -5.11 3.85 -4.54
N LEU A 176 -5.81 4.20 -5.61
CA LEU A 176 -5.31 5.08 -6.66
C LEU A 176 -5.07 6.48 -6.11
N ALA A 177 -6.00 7.02 -5.32
CA ALA A 177 -5.84 8.32 -4.66
C ALA A 177 -4.72 8.33 -3.62
N ASP A 178 -4.53 7.23 -2.87
CA ASP A 178 -3.46 7.13 -1.87
C ASP A 178 -2.06 7.03 -2.51
N VAL A 179 -1.95 6.33 -3.64
CA VAL A 179 -0.65 6.08 -4.31
C VAL A 179 -0.25 7.24 -5.21
N ALA A 180 -1.20 7.91 -5.87
CA ALA A 180 -0.95 8.99 -6.81
C ALA A 180 0.09 10.04 -6.33
N PRO A 181 -0.04 10.65 -5.13
CA PRO A 181 0.94 11.63 -4.65
C PRO A 181 2.32 11.03 -4.35
N LEU A 182 2.42 9.72 -4.12
CA LEU A 182 3.68 9.04 -3.78
C LEU A 182 4.48 8.66 -5.03
N LEU A 183 3.88 8.74 -6.24
CA LEU A 183 4.51 8.23 -7.45
C LEU A 183 5.80 8.98 -7.81
N ALA A 184 5.81 10.31 -7.73
CA ALA A 184 6.98 11.14 -8.05
C ALA A 184 8.20 10.74 -7.20
N ASP A 185 8.01 10.65 -5.88
CA ASP A 185 9.04 10.22 -4.94
C ASP A 185 9.51 8.79 -5.25
N THR A 186 8.59 7.88 -5.54
CA THR A 186 8.96 6.47 -5.82
C THR A 186 9.75 6.30 -7.11
N ILE A 187 9.52 7.16 -8.11
CA ILE A 187 10.31 7.18 -9.35
C ILE A 187 11.72 7.70 -9.02
N GLY A 188 11.82 8.79 -8.25
CA GLY A 188 13.10 9.33 -7.77
C GLY A 188 13.92 8.30 -6.96
N GLU A 189 13.30 7.63 -5.99
CA GLU A 189 13.93 6.57 -5.21
C GLU A 189 14.37 5.40 -6.07
N ARG A 190 13.57 5.01 -7.08
CA ARG A 190 13.90 3.92 -7.99
C ARG A 190 15.08 4.26 -8.89
N ALA A 191 15.18 5.47 -9.39
CA ALA A 191 16.30 5.92 -10.19
C ALA A 191 17.61 5.96 -9.39
N ARG A 192 17.53 6.29 -8.10
CA ARG A 192 18.68 6.29 -7.17
C ARG A 192 19.09 4.88 -6.74
N ARG A 193 18.18 3.91 -6.76
CA ARG A 193 18.49 2.52 -6.42
C ARG A 193 19.16 1.83 -7.62
N PRO A 194 20.35 1.25 -7.47
CA PRO A 194 20.95 0.46 -8.53
C PRO A 194 20.00 -0.67 -8.91
N GLN A 195 19.75 -0.84 -10.21
CA GLN A 195 18.94 -1.94 -10.72
C GLN A 195 19.58 -3.24 -10.28
N ARG A 196 18.91 -4.01 -9.41
CA ARG A 196 19.37 -5.36 -9.08
C ARG A 196 19.28 -6.16 -10.37
N SER A 197 20.44 -6.55 -10.90
CA SER A 197 20.52 -7.41 -12.06
C SER A 197 19.73 -8.69 -11.78
N LEU A 198 18.85 -9.08 -12.71
CA LEU A 198 18.09 -10.33 -12.63
C LEU A 198 19.05 -11.54 -12.59
N LEU A 199 20.26 -11.39 -13.15
CA LEU A 199 21.35 -12.37 -13.09
C LEU A 199 21.93 -12.56 -11.68
N ASP A 200 21.82 -11.55 -10.81
CA ASP A 200 22.28 -11.59 -9.41
C ASP A 200 21.32 -12.41 -8.52
N GLY A 201 20.15 -12.78 -9.04
CA GLY A 201 19.21 -13.71 -8.41
C GLY A 201 19.48 -15.19 -8.73
N ALA A 202 20.24 -15.47 -9.80
CA ALA A 202 20.66 -16.84 -10.16
C ALA A 202 21.97 -17.24 -9.45
N ALA A 203 22.79 -16.27 -9.07
CA ALA A 203 23.98 -16.46 -8.24
C ALA A 203 23.66 -16.21 -6.75
N GLY A 204 22.86 -17.11 -6.15
CA GLY A 204 22.89 -17.35 -4.71
C GLY A 204 22.64 -16.13 -3.81
N GLY A 205 21.37 -15.81 -3.61
CA GLY A 205 20.91 -15.17 -2.38
C GLY A 205 21.15 -16.08 -1.16
N ALA A 206 22.41 -16.32 -0.81
CA ALA A 206 22.77 -16.64 0.54
C ALA A 206 22.45 -15.39 1.35
N GLN A 207 21.27 -15.42 1.97
CA GLN A 207 21.02 -14.75 3.23
C GLN A 207 22.34 -14.82 4.01
N LYS A 208 23.01 -13.67 4.20
CA LYS A 208 24.17 -13.54 5.07
C LYS A 208 23.62 -13.76 6.49
N GLY A 209 23.33 -15.02 6.77
CA GLY A 209 22.70 -15.50 7.98
C GLY A 209 23.65 -15.25 9.11
N VAL A 210 23.07 -15.01 10.28
CA VAL A 210 23.77 -14.74 11.53
C VAL A 210 24.81 -15.85 11.86
N LEU A 211 24.68 -17.04 11.25
CA LEU A 211 25.66 -18.14 11.29
C LEU A 211 27.05 -17.77 10.70
N ALA A 212 27.10 -16.92 9.66
CA ALA A 212 28.35 -16.51 9.02
C ALA A 212 29.20 -15.56 9.88
N ARG A 213 28.63 -15.01 10.96
CA ARG A 213 29.37 -14.22 11.95
C ARG A 213 29.90 -15.04 13.12
N LEU A 214 29.50 -16.31 13.25
CA LEU A 214 29.94 -17.20 14.33
C LEU A 214 30.99 -18.22 13.87
N GLY A 215 31.12 -18.47 12.56
CA GLY A 215 32.15 -19.31 11.97
C GLY A 215 33.38 -18.53 11.55
N GLY A 216 34.24 -18.16 12.50
CA GLY A 216 35.56 -17.58 12.21
C GLY A 216 36.46 -18.55 11.45
N GLU A 217 37.11 -18.03 10.40
CA GLU A 217 38.39 -18.38 9.71
C GLU A 217 38.94 -19.82 9.61
N GLY A 218 38.33 -20.86 10.18
CA GLY A 218 38.90 -22.22 10.25
C GLY A 218 38.16 -23.31 9.46
N TRP A 219 37.00 -23.03 8.87
CA TRP A 219 36.16 -24.03 8.18
C TRP A 219 36.08 -23.77 6.67
N VAL A 220 37.23 -23.64 6.01
CA VAL A 220 37.33 -23.76 4.54
C VAL A 220 37.66 -25.22 4.21
N SER A 221 36.73 -26.13 4.45
CA SER A 221 36.84 -27.53 4.02
C SER A 221 36.30 -27.68 2.60
N LYS A 222 37.19 -27.38 1.64
CA LYS A 222 37.47 -28.14 0.42
C LYS A 222 36.34 -29.08 -0.06
N ALA A 223 35.24 -28.53 -0.58
CA ALA A 223 34.24 -29.30 -1.29
C ALA A 223 34.78 -29.64 -2.69
N LYS A 224 35.48 -30.77 -2.81
CA LYS A 224 35.90 -31.33 -4.11
C LYS A 224 34.67 -31.96 -4.75
N VAL A 225 34.02 -31.21 -5.63
CA VAL A 225 32.86 -31.68 -6.40
C VAL A 225 33.33 -32.79 -7.34
N TYR A 226 32.86 -34.02 -7.10
CA TYR A 226 33.02 -35.14 -8.03
C TYR A 226 31.86 -35.10 -9.02
N ASP A 227 32.17 -34.87 -10.29
CA ASP A 227 31.20 -34.99 -11.39
C ASP A 227 31.22 -36.44 -11.88
N SER A 228 30.29 -37.26 -11.40
CA SER A 228 30.21 -38.67 -11.80
C SER A 228 29.41 -38.81 -13.09
N LYS A 229 30.05 -39.30 -14.16
CA LYS A 229 29.39 -39.73 -15.41
C LYS A 229 28.72 -41.10 -15.21
N ALA A 230 27.48 -41.10 -14.74
CA ALA A 230 26.57 -42.25 -14.78
C ALA A 230 25.15 -41.75 -15.09
N PRO A 231 24.32 -42.53 -15.81
CA PRO A 231 23.05 -42.05 -16.33
C PRO A 231 22.11 -41.65 -15.18
N HIS A 232 21.53 -40.47 -15.32
CA HIS A 232 20.70 -39.79 -14.33
C HIS A 232 19.60 -40.70 -13.78
N TYR A 233 19.55 -40.84 -12.45
CA TYR A 233 18.38 -41.37 -11.75
C TYR A 233 17.16 -40.57 -12.17
N GLY A 234 16.33 -41.19 -13.01
CA GLY A 234 15.24 -40.52 -13.68
C GLY A 234 14.00 -40.46 -12.80
N PHE A 235 13.16 -39.45 -12.99
CA PHE A 235 11.87 -39.35 -12.31
C PHE A 235 10.99 -40.62 -12.50
N LYS A 236 11.18 -41.34 -13.61
CA LYS A 236 10.56 -42.64 -13.89
C LYS A 236 11.07 -43.77 -13.00
N GLU A 237 12.37 -43.79 -12.69
CA GLU A 237 12.97 -44.79 -11.79
C GLU A 237 12.53 -44.52 -10.35
N MET A 238 12.47 -43.24 -9.97
CA MET A 238 11.91 -42.81 -8.68
C MET A 238 10.46 -43.26 -8.49
N TRP A 239 9.60 -43.10 -9.49
CA TRP A 239 8.20 -43.56 -9.42
C TRP A 239 8.08 -45.08 -9.41
N ARG A 240 8.89 -45.79 -10.20
CA ARG A 240 8.89 -47.26 -10.22
C ARG A 240 9.26 -47.84 -8.85
N ASP A 241 10.30 -47.30 -8.21
CA ASP A 241 10.77 -47.80 -6.92
C ASP A 241 9.76 -47.47 -5.78
N PHE A 242 9.01 -46.37 -5.90
CA PHE A 242 7.98 -46.01 -4.92
C PHE A 242 6.78 -46.98 -4.95
N PHE A 243 6.38 -47.47 -6.13
CA PHE A 243 5.28 -48.43 -6.28
C PHE A 243 5.72 -49.89 -6.09
N ALA A 244 6.98 -50.23 -6.38
CA ALA A 244 7.51 -51.57 -6.16
C ALA A 244 7.63 -51.94 -4.66
N LYS A 245 7.64 -50.94 -3.76
CA LYS A 245 7.69 -51.17 -2.31
C LYS A 245 6.33 -51.51 -1.68
N TRP A 246 5.27 -51.63 -2.48
CA TRP A 246 3.90 -51.89 -2.02
C TRP A 246 3.28 -53.14 -2.69
N SER A 247 4.12 -54.06 -3.14
CA SER A 247 3.80 -55.45 -3.49
C SER A 247 4.80 -56.39 -2.83
#